data_AF-A0A2S6IJ38-F1
#
_entry.id   AF-A0A2S6IJ38-F1
#
_cell.length_a   1.000
_cell.length_b   1.000
_cell.length_c   1.000
_cell.angle_alpha   90.00
_cell.angle_beta   90.00
_cell.angle_gamma   90.00
#
_symmetry.space_group_name_H-M   'P 1'
#
loop_
_entity.id
_entity.type
_entity.pdbx_description
1 polymer ?
#
loop_
_entity_poly.entity_id
_entity_poly.type
_entity_poly.pdbx_seq_one_letter_code
_entity_poly.pdbx_strand_id
1 'polypeptide(L)'
;MTQTDDRTSAQPADTTQPKFAEYAHPERLVSTEWLAERLGTPGLVVVESDEDVLLYDTGHIPGSVKVDWHTELNDTVTRDYLDAEGFAELLSRKGISRGDTVVFYGDKNNWWAAYALWVFTLFGHADVRLLDGGRTKWEAEGREYTREVPERERTEYPVVERDDSAIRAFKEDVLAHLGGALIDVRSPQEYTGERTHMPDYPQEGTLRGGHIPGAASVPWARAAAEDGTFKPRAELEGIYFGEAGLQADTDVVTYCRIGERSSHTWFVLTYLLGLEKVRNYDGSWTEWGNAVRVPIVTGPERGSAPTR
;
A
#
# COMPACT_ATOMS: atom_id res chain seq x y z
N MET A 1 -32.73 26.95 -4.28
CA MET A 1 -33.18 25.59 -4.60
C MET A 1 -31.96 24.71 -4.38
N THR A 2 -31.76 24.29 -3.13
CA THR A 2 -30.57 23.54 -2.69
C THR A 2 -30.74 22.12 -3.19
N GLN A 3 -29.98 21.75 -4.22
CA GLN A 3 -29.87 20.37 -4.67
C GLN A 3 -29.15 19.62 -3.55
N THR A 4 -29.89 18.80 -2.81
CA THR A 4 -29.31 17.86 -1.87
C THR A 4 -28.47 16.87 -2.67
N ASP A 5 -27.18 16.90 -2.40
CA ASP A 5 -26.14 16.14 -3.07
C ASP A 5 -26.30 14.64 -2.72
N ASP A 6 -26.91 13.87 -3.62
CA ASP A 6 -27.19 12.43 -3.46
C ASP A 6 -25.94 11.55 -3.65
N ARG A 7 -24.74 12.15 -3.58
CA ARG A 7 -23.43 11.50 -3.79
C ARG A 7 -22.93 10.70 -2.56
N THR A 8 -23.71 10.62 -1.49
CA THR A 8 -23.23 10.17 -0.16
C THR A 8 -23.42 8.68 0.17
N SER A 9 -23.86 7.82 -0.76
CA SER A 9 -23.94 6.38 -0.47
C SER A 9 -22.62 5.68 -0.79
N ALA A 10 -21.95 5.17 0.25
CA ALA A 10 -20.81 4.26 0.08
C ALA A 10 -21.18 3.12 -0.87
N GLN A 11 -20.28 2.76 -1.78
CA GLN A 11 -20.52 1.68 -2.73
C GLN A 11 -20.73 0.35 -1.99
N PRO A 12 -21.58 -0.57 -2.48
CA PRO A 12 -21.77 -1.86 -1.82
C PRO A 12 -20.46 -2.65 -1.78
N ALA A 13 -20.30 -3.50 -0.75
CA ALA A 13 -19.20 -4.47 -0.72
C ALA A 13 -19.28 -5.41 -1.93
N ASP A 14 -18.14 -5.89 -2.39
CA ASP A 14 -18.10 -6.84 -3.50
C ASP A 14 -18.32 -8.28 -3.02
N THR A 15 -19.33 -8.94 -3.58
CA THR A 15 -19.68 -10.35 -3.32
C THR A 15 -19.47 -11.26 -4.53
N THR A 16 -18.87 -10.76 -5.61
CA THR A 16 -18.61 -11.51 -6.86
C THR A 16 -17.58 -12.63 -6.65
N GLN A 17 -16.64 -12.44 -5.73
CA GLN A 17 -15.59 -13.41 -5.41
C GLN A 17 -15.83 -14.06 -4.04
N PRO A 18 -16.06 -15.38 -3.98
CA PRO A 18 -16.28 -16.08 -2.71
C PRO A 18 -15.13 -15.91 -1.70
N LYS A 19 -13.88 -15.83 -2.17
CA LYS A 19 -12.70 -15.66 -1.31
C LYS A 19 -12.72 -14.36 -0.50
N PHE A 20 -13.43 -13.32 -0.97
CA PHE A 20 -13.51 -12.06 -0.23
C PHE A 20 -14.21 -12.24 1.10
N ALA A 21 -15.27 -13.07 1.16
CA ALA A 21 -15.99 -13.36 2.40
C ALA A 21 -15.14 -14.08 3.46
N GLU A 22 -13.98 -14.62 3.07
CA GLU A 22 -13.04 -15.22 4.01
C GLU A 22 -12.18 -14.14 4.71
N TYR A 23 -11.87 -13.04 4.04
CA TYR A 23 -11.04 -11.95 4.58
C TYR A 23 -11.71 -11.24 5.77
N ALA A 24 -10.90 -10.62 6.63
CA ALA A 24 -11.39 -9.91 7.80
C ALA A 24 -12.21 -8.65 7.43
N HIS A 25 -11.78 -7.94 6.39
CA HIS A 25 -12.41 -6.73 5.85
C HIS A 25 -12.69 -6.87 4.35
N PRO A 26 -13.71 -7.66 3.95
CA PRO A 26 -14.05 -7.87 2.54
C PRO A 26 -14.32 -6.58 1.77
N GLU A 27 -14.82 -5.54 2.45
CA GLU A 27 -15.13 -4.23 1.90
C GLU A 27 -13.91 -3.48 1.35
N ARG A 28 -12.68 -3.92 1.68
CA ARG A 28 -11.42 -3.29 1.23
C ARG A 28 -10.92 -3.79 -0.12
N LEU A 29 -11.59 -4.78 -0.73
CA LEU A 29 -11.26 -5.29 -2.05
C LEU A 29 -12.48 -5.25 -2.97
N VAL A 30 -12.18 -5.11 -4.27
CA VAL A 30 -13.15 -5.30 -5.34
C VAL A 30 -12.52 -6.12 -6.46
N SER A 31 -13.32 -6.89 -7.16
CA SER A 31 -12.93 -7.65 -8.33
C SER A 31 -12.99 -6.80 -9.59
N THR A 32 -12.34 -7.28 -10.64
CA THR A 32 -12.41 -6.70 -11.98
C THR A 32 -13.81 -6.73 -12.57
N GLU A 33 -14.62 -7.74 -12.23
CA GLU A 33 -16.04 -7.83 -12.62
C GLU A 33 -16.87 -6.74 -11.95
N TRP A 34 -16.77 -6.63 -10.62
CA TRP A 34 -17.51 -5.63 -9.85
C TRP A 34 -17.22 -4.21 -10.33
N LEU A 35 -15.94 -3.91 -10.60
CA LEU A 35 -15.51 -2.60 -11.04
C LEU A 35 -16.04 -2.29 -12.44
N ALA A 36 -15.91 -3.24 -13.38
CA ALA A 36 -16.37 -3.07 -14.76
C ALA A 36 -17.87 -2.75 -14.84
N GLU A 37 -18.70 -3.36 -13.99
CA GLU A 37 -20.15 -3.08 -13.93
C GLU A 37 -20.50 -1.70 -13.37
N ARG A 38 -19.55 -1.03 -12.69
CA ARG A 38 -19.78 0.19 -11.92
C ARG A 38 -18.99 1.40 -12.41
N LEU A 39 -18.20 1.25 -13.46
CA LEU A 39 -17.51 2.38 -14.08
C LEU A 39 -18.53 3.48 -14.43
N GLY A 40 -18.22 4.72 -14.03
CA GLY A 40 -19.08 5.89 -14.22
C GLY A 40 -20.22 6.05 -13.21
N THR A 41 -20.36 5.16 -12.21
CA THR A 41 -21.34 5.38 -11.13
C THR A 41 -20.97 6.59 -10.27
N PRO A 42 -21.93 7.45 -9.90
CA PRO A 42 -21.68 8.55 -8.97
C PRO A 42 -21.12 8.06 -7.63
N GLY A 43 -20.16 8.80 -7.06
CA GLY A 43 -19.54 8.44 -5.78
C GLY A 43 -18.48 7.34 -5.89
N LEU A 44 -18.09 6.90 -7.08
CA LEU A 44 -16.95 5.99 -7.31
C LEU A 44 -15.86 6.71 -8.11
N VAL A 45 -14.62 6.65 -7.60
CA VAL A 45 -13.44 7.13 -8.32
C VAL A 45 -12.41 6.02 -8.41
N VAL A 46 -11.90 5.79 -9.62
CA VAL A 46 -10.83 4.82 -9.87
C VAL A 46 -9.52 5.57 -9.97
N VAL A 47 -8.50 5.11 -9.24
CA VAL A 47 -7.18 5.71 -9.19
C VAL A 47 -6.14 4.71 -9.66
N GLU A 48 -5.35 5.08 -10.66
CA GLU A 48 -4.17 4.33 -11.07
C GLU A 48 -2.91 4.91 -10.40
N SER A 49 -2.10 4.05 -9.79
CA SER A 49 -0.83 4.40 -9.15
C SER A 49 0.21 3.31 -9.40
N ASP A 50 1.23 3.63 -10.19
CA ASP A 50 2.22 2.69 -10.73
C ASP A 50 3.66 3.02 -10.32
N GLU A 51 4.57 2.06 -10.50
CA GLU A 51 6.00 2.32 -10.47
C GLU A 51 6.43 3.14 -11.69
N ASP A 52 5.99 2.71 -12.86
CA ASP A 52 6.23 3.42 -14.11
C ASP A 52 5.19 4.54 -14.30
N VAL A 53 5.58 5.77 -13.96
CA VAL A 53 4.74 6.96 -14.01
C VAL A 53 4.19 7.29 -15.42
N LEU A 54 4.75 6.69 -16.46
CA LEU A 54 4.31 6.86 -17.86
C LEU A 54 3.29 5.80 -18.28
N LEU A 55 3.06 4.75 -17.47
CA LEU A 55 2.25 3.59 -17.86
C LEU A 55 0.78 3.96 -18.10
N TYR A 56 0.19 4.77 -17.22
CA TYR A 56 -1.15 5.33 -17.39
C TYR A 56 -1.38 5.98 -18.76
N ASP A 57 -0.38 6.71 -19.28
CA ASP A 57 -0.49 7.44 -20.55
C ASP A 57 -0.49 6.50 -21.77
N THR A 58 -0.04 5.26 -21.60
CA THR A 58 -0.11 4.22 -22.65
C THR A 58 -1.51 3.61 -22.77
N GLY A 59 -2.30 3.72 -21.70
CA GLY A 59 -3.69 3.33 -21.57
C GLY A 59 -4.03 3.01 -20.12
N HIS A 60 -5.24 3.37 -19.68
CA HIS A 60 -5.79 3.15 -18.34
C HIS A 60 -7.25 2.68 -18.37
N ILE A 61 -7.78 2.24 -17.22
CA ILE A 61 -9.20 1.88 -17.04
C ILE A 61 -10.07 3.11 -17.34
N PRO A 62 -11.16 3.00 -18.14
CA PRO A 62 -12.02 4.14 -18.45
C PRO A 62 -12.51 4.91 -17.23
N GLY A 63 -12.32 6.23 -17.24
CA GLY A 63 -12.72 7.12 -16.15
C GLY A 63 -11.77 7.16 -14.94
N SER A 64 -10.67 6.40 -14.96
CA SER A 64 -9.66 6.44 -13.90
C SER A 64 -8.77 7.68 -13.98
N VAL A 65 -8.35 8.18 -12.82
CA VAL A 65 -7.37 9.27 -12.70
C VAL A 65 -6.01 8.71 -12.27
N LYS A 66 -4.93 9.29 -12.78
CA LYS A 66 -3.58 9.00 -12.29
C LYS A 66 -3.33 9.66 -10.94
N VAL A 67 -2.68 8.98 -10.01
CA VAL A 67 -2.00 9.59 -8.85
C VAL A 67 -0.54 9.12 -8.88
N ASP A 68 0.36 10.06 -9.15
CA ASP A 68 1.80 9.77 -9.15
C ASP A 68 2.33 9.78 -7.72
N TRP A 69 2.83 8.63 -7.26
CA TRP A 69 3.35 8.48 -5.91
C TRP A 69 4.50 9.47 -5.62
N HIS A 70 5.37 9.73 -6.58
CA HIS A 70 6.58 10.52 -6.38
C HIS A 70 6.28 12.01 -6.45
N THR A 71 5.51 12.44 -7.45
CA THR A 71 5.28 13.87 -7.71
C THR A 71 4.02 14.43 -7.06
N GLU A 72 3.05 13.59 -6.70
CA GLU A 72 1.76 14.03 -6.14
C GLU A 72 1.52 13.61 -4.69
N LEU A 73 2.21 12.59 -4.14
CA LEU A 73 1.99 12.16 -2.74
C LEU A 73 3.13 12.52 -1.77
N ASN A 74 4.26 13.00 -2.28
CA ASN A 74 5.44 13.36 -1.48
C ASN A 74 5.68 14.87 -1.48
N ASP A 75 6.25 15.38 -0.40
CA ASP A 75 6.80 16.73 -0.36
C ASP A 75 8.01 16.83 -1.30
N THR A 76 8.19 18.01 -1.90
CA THR A 76 9.20 18.22 -2.95
C THR A 76 10.60 18.46 -2.41
N VAL A 77 10.75 18.70 -1.10
CA VAL A 77 12.03 19.08 -0.47
C VAL A 77 12.40 18.11 0.65
N THR A 78 11.46 17.86 1.55
CA THR A 78 11.58 16.98 2.70
C THR A 78 11.18 15.58 2.27
N ARG A 79 11.88 14.55 2.76
CA ARG A 79 11.45 13.16 2.59
C ARG A 79 10.29 12.87 3.54
N ASP A 80 9.11 13.38 3.19
CA ASP A 80 7.84 13.14 3.87
C ASP A 80 6.68 13.23 2.88
N TYR A 81 5.49 12.84 3.32
CA TYR A 81 4.26 12.97 2.56
C TYR A 81 3.74 14.41 2.54
N LEU A 82 2.73 14.68 1.70
CA LEU A 82 2.00 15.94 1.71
C LEU A 82 1.51 16.33 3.12
N ASP A 83 1.31 17.64 3.32
CA ASP A 83 0.55 18.17 4.43
C ASP A 83 -0.97 18.12 4.15
N ALA A 84 -1.77 18.58 5.12
CA ALA A 84 -3.23 18.54 5.04
C ALA A 84 -3.78 19.37 3.87
N GLU A 85 -3.20 20.54 3.62
CA GLU A 85 -3.57 21.45 2.54
C GLU A 85 -3.21 20.87 1.17
N GLY A 86 -2.00 20.33 1.03
CA GLY A 86 -1.52 19.70 -0.19
C GLY A 86 -2.38 18.50 -0.58
N PHE A 87 -2.75 17.66 0.39
CA PHE A 87 -3.62 16.51 0.14
C PHE A 87 -5.03 16.94 -0.26
N ALA A 88 -5.61 17.92 0.44
CA ALA A 88 -6.93 18.45 0.08
C ALA A 88 -6.95 19.09 -1.32
N GLU A 89 -5.89 19.81 -1.68
CA GLU A 89 -5.72 20.39 -3.03
C GLU A 89 -5.61 19.32 -4.11
N LEU A 90 -4.81 18.26 -3.86
CA LEU A 90 -4.69 17.13 -4.77
C LEU A 90 -6.06 16.49 -5.05
N LEU A 91 -6.79 16.10 -4.00
CA LEU A 91 -8.07 15.40 -4.18
C LEU A 91 -9.12 16.31 -4.82
N SER A 92 -9.14 17.60 -4.45
CA SER A 92 -9.99 18.60 -5.10
C SER A 92 -9.73 18.66 -6.60
N ARG A 93 -8.46 18.75 -7.02
CA ARG A 93 -8.06 18.79 -8.45
C ARG A 93 -8.36 17.49 -9.19
N LYS A 94 -8.28 16.34 -8.53
CA LYS A 94 -8.63 15.03 -9.12
C LYS A 94 -10.15 14.79 -9.15
N GLY A 95 -10.95 15.72 -8.62
CA GLY A 95 -12.40 15.58 -8.56
C GLY A 95 -12.85 14.44 -7.64
N ILE A 96 -12.16 14.27 -6.51
CA ILE A 96 -12.47 13.30 -5.46
C ILE A 96 -13.11 14.05 -4.29
N SER A 97 -14.30 13.62 -3.88
CA SER A 97 -15.01 14.14 -2.72
C SER A 97 -14.72 13.30 -1.48
N ARG A 98 -14.94 13.86 -0.28
CA ARG A 98 -14.69 13.14 0.99
C ARG A 98 -15.54 11.88 1.19
N GLY A 99 -16.71 11.82 0.55
CA GLY A 99 -17.63 10.69 0.64
C GLY A 99 -17.50 9.68 -0.51
N ASP A 100 -16.61 9.90 -1.47
CA ASP A 100 -16.44 8.97 -2.59
C ASP A 100 -15.80 7.66 -2.12
N THR A 101 -16.20 6.54 -2.75
CA THR A 101 -15.42 5.31 -2.72
C THR A 101 -14.25 5.44 -3.69
N VAL A 102 -13.03 5.20 -3.23
CA VAL A 102 -11.83 5.25 -4.07
C VAL A 102 -11.26 3.84 -4.26
N VAL A 103 -11.24 3.37 -5.51
CA VAL A 103 -10.67 2.08 -5.90
C VAL A 103 -9.30 2.30 -6.54
N PHE A 104 -8.25 1.80 -5.89
CA PHE A 104 -6.88 1.88 -6.37
C PHE A 104 -6.49 0.63 -7.16
N TYR A 105 -5.76 0.81 -8.25
CA TYR A 105 -5.09 -0.26 -8.97
C TYR A 105 -3.74 0.24 -9.53
N GLY A 106 -2.88 -0.70 -9.89
CA GLY A 106 -1.63 -0.37 -10.57
C GLY A 106 -0.85 -1.60 -10.98
N ASP A 107 0.35 -1.36 -11.48
CA ASP A 107 1.30 -2.37 -11.89
C ASP A 107 1.86 -3.22 -10.73
N LYS A 108 2.61 -4.28 -11.10
CA LYS A 108 3.40 -5.11 -10.17
C LYS A 108 2.60 -5.59 -8.94
N ASN A 109 1.41 -6.15 -9.19
CA ASN A 109 0.52 -6.67 -8.15
C ASN A 109 0.15 -5.59 -7.11
N ASN A 110 -0.18 -4.37 -7.57
CA ASN A 110 -0.72 -3.28 -6.76
C ASN A 110 0.21 -2.71 -5.67
N TRP A 111 1.52 -2.90 -5.72
CA TRP A 111 2.37 -2.39 -4.64
C TRP A 111 2.33 -0.86 -4.46
N TRP A 112 2.28 -0.07 -5.53
CA TRP A 112 2.12 1.39 -5.47
C TRP A 112 0.67 1.81 -5.26
N ALA A 113 -0.30 1.02 -5.74
CA ALA A 113 -1.71 1.21 -5.41
C ALA A 113 -1.98 1.04 -3.91
N ALA A 114 -1.36 0.03 -3.28
CA ALA A 114 -1.42 -0.17 -1.83
C ALA A 114 -0.73 0.97 -1.06
N TYR A 115 0.37 1.51 -1.59
CA TYR A 115 1.04 2.68 -1.02
C TYR A 115 0.16 3.92 -1.08
N ALA A 116 -0.45 4.21 -2.24
CA ALA A 116 -1.38 5.32 -2.40
C ALA A 116 -2.58 5.18 -1.46
N LEU A 117 -3.15 3.98 -1.35
CA LEU A 117 -4.22 3.68 -0.38
C LEU A 117 -3.77 3.93 1.07
N TRP A 118 -2.56 3.50 1.44
CA TRP A 118 -2.00 3.74 2.77
C TRP A 118 -1.84 5.24 3.05
N VAL A 119 -1.38 6.03 2.07
CA VAL A 119 -1.30 7.50 2.20
C VAL A 119 -2.69 8.11 2.39
N PHE A 120 -3.69 7.69 1.62
CA PHE A 120 -5.08 8.17 1.81
C PHE A 120 -5.64 7.82 3.21
N THR A 121 -5.18 6.71 3.78
CA THR A 121 -5.55 6.28 5.13
C THR A 121 -4.96 7.20 6.20
N LEU A 122 -3.75 7.77 6.01
CA LEU A 122 -3.17 8.77 6.91
C LEU A 122 -4.05 10.03 7.04
N PHE A 123 -4.78 10.39 5.98
CA PHE A 123 -5.73 11.51 5.98
C PHE A 123 -7.18 11.06 6.26
N GLY A 124 -7.35 9.81 6.70
CA GLY A 124 -8.61 9.24 7.13
C GLY A 124 -9.68 9.14 6.05
N HIS A 125 -9.31 9.03 4.76
CA HIS A 125 -10.31 8.79 3.72
C HIS A 125 -10.97 7.42 3.96
N ALA A 126 -12.29 7.40 4.18
CA ALA A 126 -12.94 6.27 4.83
C ALA A 126 -13.01 5.03 3.93
N ASP A 127 -13.53 5.19 2.70
CA ASP A 127 -13.79 4.09 1.78
C ASP A 127 -12.75 4.02 0.67
N VAL A 128 -11.59 3.44 1.02
CA VAL A 128 -10.52 3.11 0.10
C VAL A 128 -10.43 1.60 -0.09
N ARG A 129 -10.28 1.15 -1.34
CA ARG A 129 -10.26 -0.27 -1.73
C ARG A 129 -9.17 -0.54 -2.77
N LEU A 130 -8.69 -1.78 -2.86
CA LEU A 130 -7.85 -2.23 -3.97
C LEU A 130 -8.64 -3.06 -4.99
N LEU A 131 -8.34 -2.88 -6.27
CA LEU A 131 -8.75 -3.77 -7.34
C LEU A 131 -7.91 -5.06 -7.27
N ASP A 132 -8.50 -6.17 -6.85
CA ASP A 132 -7.78 -7.44 -6.69
C ASP A 132 -7.22 -7.93 -8.03
N GLY A 133 -5.89 -8.10 -8.11
CA GLY A 133 -5.17 -8.43 -9.34
C GLY A 133 -4.66 -7.22 -10.13
N GLY A 134 -5.12 -6.02 -9.80
CA GLY A 134 -4.61 -4.76 -10.32
C GLY A 134 -4.64 -4.65 -11.85
N ARG A 135 -3.66 -3.93 -12.39
CA ARG A 135 -3.51 -3.70 -13.83
C ARG A 135 -3.35 -5.02 -14.60
N THR A 136 -2.51 -5.91 -14.09
CA THR A 136 -2.15 -7.19 -14.72
C THR A 136 -3.37 -8.08 -14.96
N LYS A 137 -4.25 -8.23 -13.97
CA LYS A 137 -5.46 -9.04 -14.12
C LYS A 137 -6.47 -8.42 -15.07
N TRP A 138 -6.66 -7.10 -15.01
CA TRP A 138 -7.57 -6.39 -15.91
C TRP A 138 -7.15 -6.57 -17.38
N GLU A 139 -5.85 -6.47 -17.67
CA GLU A 139 -5.29 -6.73 -19.00
C GLU A 139 -5.45 -8.20 -19.43
N ALA A 140 -5.15 -9.15 -18.53
CA ALA A 140 -5.26 -10.58 -18.83
C ALA A 140 -6.70 -11.03 -19.15
N GLU A 141 -7.70 -10.36 -18.57
CA GLU A 141 -9.11 -10.59 -18.85
C GLU A 141 -9.61 -9.90 -20.12
N GLY A 142 -8.75 -9.16 -20.83
CA GLY A 142 -9.09 -8.46 -22.07
C GLY A 142 -10.11 -7.34 -21.88
N ARG A 143 -10.14 -6.73 -20.68
CA ARG A 143 -11.08 -5.65 -20.37
C ARG A 143 -10.66 -4.34 -21.02
N GLU A 144 -11.63 -3.44 -21.12
CA GLU A 144 -11.48 -2.18 -21.84
C GLU A 144 -10.40 -1.29 -21.22
N TYR A 145 -9.62 -0.68 -22.10
CA TYR A 145 -8.63 0.35 -21.81
C TYR A 145 -8.88 1.54 -22.72
N THR A 146 -8.65 2.74 -22.20
CA THR A 146 -8.69 3.98 -22.97
C THR A 146 -7.41 4.78 -22.78
N ARG A 147 -7.17 5.75 -23.66
CA ARG A 147 -6.16 6.80 -23.48
C ARG A 147 -6.80 8.17 -23.22
N GLU A 148 -8.12 8.22 -23.21
CA GLU A 148 -8.88 9.43 -22.92
C GLU A 148 -8.78 9.74 -21.43
N VAL A 149 -7.99 10.76 -21.10
CA VAL A 149 -7.88 11.26 -19.74
C VAL A 149 -9.22 11.88 -19.34
N PRO A 150 -9.85 11.44 -18.23
CA PRO A 150 -11.16 11.94 -17.85
C PRO A 150 -11.08 13.41 -17.40
N GLU A 151 -12.03 14.22 -17.86
CA GLU A 151 -12.29 15.54 -17.29
C GLU A 151 -13.24 15.39 -16.10
N ARG A 152 -12.70 15.47 -14.88
CA ARG A 152 -13.50 15.49 -13.65
C ARG A 152 -13.62 16.92 -13.14
N GLU A 153 -14.82 17.32 -12.73
CA GLU A 153 -15.02 18.61 -12.08
C GLU A 153 -14.26 18.65 -10.75
N ARG A 154 -13.65 19.80 -10.48
CA ARG A 154 -12.97 20.05 -9.21
C ARG A 154 -13.97 19.95 -8.06
N THR A 155 -13.59 19.25 -6.99
CA THR A 155 -14.39 19.09 -5.76
C THR A 155 -13.91 20.03 -4.65
N GLU A 156 -14.64 20.07 -3.54
CA GLU A 156 -14.25 20.76 -2.30
C GLU A 156 -13.86 19.71 -1.25
N TYR A 157 -12.62 19.22 -1.31
CA TYR A 157 -12.13 18.27 -0.31
C TYR A 157 -11.73 19.02 0.98
N PRO A 158 -12.14 18.57 2.18
CA PRO A 158 -11.80 19.25 3.43
C PRO A 158 -10.32 19.12 3.76
N VAL A 159 -9.74 20.17 4.36
CA VAL A 159 -8.42 20.10 4.99
C VAL A 159 -8.56 19.27 6.27
N VAL A 160 -7.94 18.08 6.27
CA VAL A 160 -7.99 17.13 7.38
C VAL A 160 -6.57 16.93 7.88
N GLU A 161 -6.36 17.07 9.19
CA GLU A 161 -5.07 16.82 9.81
C GLU A 161 -4.63 15.36 9.58
N ARG A 162 -3.37 15.19 9.17
CA ARG A 162 -2.75 13.88 8.94
C ARG A 162 -2.54 13.18 10.29
N ASP A 163 -2.93 11.92 10.40
CA ASP A 163 -2.67 11.09 11.58
C ASP A 163 -1.72 9.94 11.22
N ASP A 164 -0.45 10.11 11.60
CA ASP A 164 0.59 9.11 11.39
C ASP A 164 0.57 8.01 12.47
N SER A 165 0.01 8.30 13.65
CA SER A 165 0.26 7.55 14.89
C SER A 165 -0.25 6.11 14.86
N ALA A 166 -1.32 5.85 14.12
CA ALA A 166 -1.97 4.54 14.06
C ALA A 166 -1.29 3.56 13.12
N ILE A 167 -0.79 4.03 11.97
CA ILE A 167 -0.40 3.17 10.84
C ILE A 167 1.02 3.43 10.30
N ARG A 168 1.73 4.41 10.85
CA ARG A 168 3.11 4.76 10.49
C ARG A 168 4.03 4.54 11.70
N ALA A 169 5.24 4.05 11.44
CA ALA A 169 6.30 3.99 12.43
C ALA A 169 7.49 4.82 11.93
N PHE A 170 8.12 5.56 12.82
CA PHE A 170 9.38 6.27 12.55
C PHE A 170 10.57 5.46 13.05
N LYS A 171 11.79 5.83 12.64
CA LYS A 171 13.03 5.15 13.04
C LYS A 171 13.15 4.99 14.57
N GLU A 172 12.78 6.02 15.32
CA GLU A 172 12.82 6.01 16.78
C GLU A 172 11.81 5.01 17.39
N ASP A 173 10.63 4.86 16.77
CA ASP A 173 9.65 3.83 17.15
C ASP A 173 10.21 2.43 16.88
N VAL A 174 10.86 2.24 15.72
CA VAL A 174 11.47 0.95 15.36
C VAL A 174 12.63 0.58 16.30
N LEU A 175 13.44 1.57 16.71
CA LEU A 175 14.48 1.38 17.72
C LEU A 175 13.90 0.98 19.10
N ALA A 176 12.75 1.55 19.47
CA ALA A 176 12.04 1.18 20.69
C ALA A 176 11.36 -0.20 20.57
N HIS A 177 10.97 -0.59 19.35
CA HIS A 177 10.30 -1.85 19.03
C HIS A 177 11.26 -3.04 18.82
N LEU A 178 12.57 -2.86 18.96
CA LEU A 178 13.53 -3.96 18.80
C LEU A 178 13.23 -5.12 19.77
N GLY A 179 13.12 -6.33 19.24
CA GLY A 179 12.66 -7.52 19.96
C GLY A 179 11.16 -7.78 19.84
N GLY A 180 10.39 -6.83 19.32
CA GLY A 180 9.01 -7.01 18.87
C GLY A 180 8.91 -7.62 17.46
N ALA A 181 7.70 -7.72 16.93
CA ALA A 181 7.47 -8.30 15.61
C ALA A 181 7.82 -7.29 14.50
N LEU A 182 8.79 -7.67 13.68
CA LEU A 182 9.27 -6.93 12.53
C LEU A 182 9.20 -7.82 11.29
N ILE A 183 8.63 -7.33 10.20
CA ILE A 183 8.55 -8.06 8.93
C ILE A 183 9.34 -7.30 7.86
N ASP A 184 10.44 -7.91 7.41
CA ASP A 184 11.21 -7.45 6.26
C ASP A 184 10.64 -8.10 5.00
N VAL A 185 10.09 -7.28 4.09
CA VAL A 185 9.40 -7.78 2.90
C VAL A 185 10.25 -7.73 1.63
N ARG A 186 11.55 -7.46 1.76
CA ARG A 186 12.49 -7.40 0.64
C ARG A 186 12.87 -8.79 0.14
N SER A 187 13.67 -8.85 -0.94
CA SER A 187 14.20 -10.12 -1.43
C SER A 187 15.13 -10.78 -0.40
N PRO A 188 15.31 -12.12 -0.45
CA PRO A 188 16.26 -12.81 0.41
C PRO A 188 17.69 -12.25 0.34
N GLN A 189 18.14 -11.81 -0.85
CA GLN A 189 19.47 -11.23 -1.04
C GLN A 189 19.62 -9.85 -0.39
N GLU A 190 18.56 -9.03 -0.40
CA GLU A 190 18.53 -7.77 0.35
C GLU A 190 18.54 -8.02 1.86
N TYR A 191 17.75 -8.98 2.34
CA TYR A 191 17.65 -9.35 3.75
C TYR A 191 18.98 -9.88 4.31
N THR A 192 19.65 -10.79 3.59
CA THR A 192 20.94 -11.35 4.04
C THR A 192 22.08 -10.33 3.99
N GLY A 193 21.91 -9.24 3.25
CA GLY A 193 22.95 -8.24 2.99
C GLY A 193 23.90 -8.60 1.85
N GLU A 194 23.61 -9.66 1.09
CA GLU A 194 24.33 -9.97 -0.17
C GLU A 194 24.16 -8.85 -1.18
N ARG A 195 22.99 -8.20 -1.19
CA ARG A 195 22.69 -7.02 -1.99
C ARG A 195 22.15 -5.89 -1.13
N THR A 196 22.35 -4.67 -1.59
CA THR A 196 21.85 -3.44 -0.96
C THR A 196 20.66 -2.83 -1.71
N HIS A 197 20.23 -3.49 -2.78
CA HIS A 197 19.14 -3.10 -3.68
C HIS A 197 18.47 -4.37 -4.22
N MET A 198 17.25 -4.21 -4.75
CA MET A 198 16.51 -5.31 -5.37
C MET A 198 17.26 -5.86 -6.59
N PRO A 199 17.22 -7.17 -6.86
CA PRO A 199 17.77 -7.70 -8.10
C PRO A 199 17.23 -6.94 -9.33
N ASP A 200 18.14 -6.62 -10.25
CA ASP A 200 17.86 -5.97 -11.54
C ASP A 200 17.45 -4.48 -11.47
N TYR A 201 17.58 -3.83 -10.30
CA TYR A 201 17.32 -2.39 -10.11
C TYR A 201 18.60 -1.59 -9.77
N PRO A 202 18.65 -0.26 -10.01
CA PRO A 202 19.81 0.55 -9.65
C PRO A 202 20.08 0.62 -8.13
N GLN A 203 21.34 0.87 -7.75
CA GLN A 203 21.73 1.08 -6.34
C GLN A 203 21.24 2.45 -5.84
N GLU A 204 20.04 2.54 -5.27
CA GLU A 204 19.53 3.72 -4.52
C GLU A 204 20.24 3.94 -3.15
N GLY A 205 21.57 4.06 -3.15
CA GLY A 205 22.27 4.84 -2.13
C GLY A 205 22.31 4.31 -0.68
N THR A 206 22.20 3.01 -0.42
CA THR A 206 22.38 2.42 0.92
C THR A 206 23.83 2.01 1.18
N LEU A 207 24.38 2.44 2.33
CA LEU A 207 25.78 2.22 2.70
C LEU A 207 26.03 0.86 3.39
N ARG A 208 25.00 0.19 3.92
CA ARG A 208 25.09 -1.11 4.61
C ARG A 208 24.00 -2.07 4.14
N GLY A 209 24.38 -3.34 3.95
CA GLY A 209 23.46 -4.46 3.71
C GLY A 209 23.14 -5.22 4.99
N GLY A 210 22.05 -5.97 4.99
CA GLY A 210 21.54 -6.74 6.13
C GLY A 210 20.07 -6.44 6.39
N HIS A 211 19.61 -6.72 7.60
CA HIS A 211 18.25 -6.47 8.07
C HIS A 211 18.25 -5.94 9.52
N ILE A 212 17.09 -5.48 9.98
CA ILE A 212 16.89 -5.01 11.37
C ILE A 212 16.88 -6.24 12.29
N PRO A 213 17.63 -6.25 13.42
CA PRO A 213 17.69 -7.41 14.29
C PRO A 213 16.32 -7.89 14.77
N GLY A 214 16.07 -9.19 14.65
CA GLY A 214 14.81 -9.84 15.01
C GLY A 214 13.77 -9.88 13.89
N ALA A 215 13.99 -9.18 12.78
CA ALA A 215 13.05 -9.15 11.66
C ALA A 215 12.88 -10.52 11.00
N ALA A 216 11.64 -10.89 10.67
CA ALA A 216 11.35 -12.06 9.85
C ALA A 216 11.37 -11.69 8.37
N SER A 217 12.08 -12.48 7.54
CA SER A 217 12.07 -12.33 6.08
C SER A 217 10.79 -12.94 5.48
N VAL A 218 9.87 -12.09 5.03
CA VAL A 218 8.65 -12.51 4.31
C VAL A 218 8.51 -11.68 3.04
N PRO A 219 9.16 -12.07 1.92
CA PRO A 219 9.09 -11.31 0.67
C PRO A 219 7.64 -11.02 0.27
N TRP A 220 7.33 -9.76 -0.04
CA TRP A 220 5.95 -9.27 -0.23
C TRP A 220 5.14 -10.10 -1.24
N ALA A 221 5.81 -10.54 -2.33
CA ALA A 221 5.20 -11.31 -3.42
C ALA A 221 4.64 -12.66 -2.98
N ARG A 222 5.04 -13.17 -1.81
CA ARG A 222 4.47 -14.41 -1.24
C ARG A 222 2.99 -14.28 -0.91
N ALA A 223 2.46 -13.07 -0.72
CA ALA A 223 1.04 -12.83 -0.46
C ALA A 223 0.20 -12.67 -1.74
N ALA A 224 0.84 -12.58 -2.91
CA ALA A 224 0.18 -12.52 -4.21
C ALA A 224 0.14 -13.90 -4.88
N ALA A 225 -0.93 -14.17 -5.63
CA ALA A 225 -1.08 -15.29 -6.54
C ALA A 225 -0.43 -14.97 -7.90
N GLU A 226 -0.34 -15.98 -8.77
CA GLU A 226 0.29 -15.83 -10.10
C GLU A 226 -0.43 -14.83 -11.01
N ASP A 227 -1.75 -14.67 -10.86
CA ASP A 227 -2.57 -13.70 -11.59
C ASP A 227 -2.54 -12.28 -10.96
N GLY A 228 -1.68 -12.07 -9.96
CA GLY A 228 -1.52 -10.80 -9.25
C GLY A 228 -2.56 -10.56 -8.14
N THR A 229 -3.55 -11.45 -7.97
CA THR A 229 -4.52 -11.30 -6.88
C THR A 229 -3.94 -11.65 -5.52
N PHE A 230 -4.58 -11.22 -4.44
CA PHE A 230 -4.22 -11.70 -3.11
C PHE A 230 -4.57 -13.17 -2.94
N LYS A 231 -3.70 -13.90 -2.22
CA LYS A 231 -3.95 -15.30 -1.87
C LYS A 231 -5.18 -15.48 -0.97
N PRO A 232 -5.82 -16.66 -0.97
CA PRO A 232 -6.88 -17.01 -0.01
C PRO A 232 -6.42 -16.83 1.43
N ARG A 233 -7.35 -16.53 2.34
CA ARG A 233 -7.03 -16.24 3.74
C ARG A 233 -6.20 -17.34 4.41
N ALA A 234 -6.56 -18.59 4.19
CA ALA A 234 -5.85 -19.73 4.80
C ALA A 234 -4.35 -19.79 4.41
N GLU A 235 -4.00 -19.42 3.17
CA GLU A 235 -2.59 -19.35 2.75
C GLU A 235 -1.87 -18.18 3.42
N LEU A 236 -2.54 -17.03 3.54
CA LEU A 236 -2.00 -15.86 4.24
C LEU A 236 -1.76 -16.16 5.73
N GLU A 237 -2.70 -16.84 6.40
CA GLU A 237 -2.55 -17.28 7.79
C GLU A 237 -1.36 -18.24 7.96
N GLY A 238 -1.16 -19.17 7.01
CA GLY A 238 0.01 -20.04 6.99
C GLY A 238 1.33 -19.27 6.93
N ILE A 239 1.41 -18.25 6.07
CA ILE A 239 2.61 -17.41 5.92
C ILE A 239 2.88 -16.59 7.18
N TYR A 240 1.86 -15.86 7.67
CA TYR A 240 2.07 -14.83 8.70
C TYR A 240 1.94 -15.37 10.13
N PHE A 241 0.95 -16.21 10.40
CA PHE A 241 0.78 -16.81 11.74
C PHE A 241 1.59 -18.08 11.91
N GLY A 242 1.70 -18.89 10.87
CA GLY A 242 2.50 -20.12 10.87
C GLY A 242 4.00 -19.86 10.81
N GLU A 243 4.49 -19.40 9.66
CA GLU A 243 5.94 -19.29 9.42
C GLU A 243 6.59 -18.08 10.09
N ALA A 244 5.96 -16.89 9.99
CA ALA A 244 6.50 -15.69 10.62
C ALA A 244 6.29 -15.67 12.15
N GLY A 245 5.29 -16.41 12.63
CA GLY A 245 4.97 -16.57 14.05
C GLY A 245 4.14 -15.43 14.65
N LEU A 246 3.48 -14.62 13.82
CA LEU A 246 2.64 -13.52 14.29
C LEU A 246 1.40 -14.05 15.02
N GLN A 247 0.93 -13.30 16.01
CA GLN A 247 -0.34 -13.56 16.71
C GLN A 247 -1.33 -12.43 16.42
N ALA A 248 -2.62 -12.67 16.64
CA ALA A 248 -3.68 -11.72 16.30
C ALA A 248 -3.55 -10.34 16.99
N ASP A 249 -2.99 -10.30 18.20
CA ASP A 249 -2.81 -9.08 19.01
C ASP A 249 -1.39 -8.48 18.92
N THR A 250 -0.56 -9.01 18.02
CA THR A 250 0.83 -8.58 17.87
C THR A 250 0.90 -7.14 17.32
N ASP A 251 1.72 -6.29 17.96
CA ASP A 251 2.14 -5.01 17.38
C ASP A 251 3.24 -5.29 16.34
N VAL A 252 2.90 -5.11 15.06
CA VAL A 252 3.74 -5.48 13.93
C VAL A 252 4.21 -4.22 13.21
N VAL A 253 5.51 -4.16 12.93
CA VAL A 253 6.07 -3.17 12.01
C VAL A 253 6.54 -3.85 10.73
N THR A 254 6.02 -3.41 9.59
CA THR A 254 6.47 -3.84 8.26
C THR A 254 7.45 -2.83 7.69
N TYR A 255 8.46 -3.29 6.95
CA TYR A 255 9.38 -2.40 6.25
C TYR A 255 9.95 -3.06 4.99
N CYS A 256 10.38 -2.22 4.05
CA CYS A 256 11.08 -2.65 2.84
C CYS A 256 12.29 -1.73 2.59
N ARG A 257 12.30 -1.05 1.45
CA ARG A 257 13.34 -0.10 1.05
C ARG A 257 12.88 1.35 1.16
N ILE A 258 11.70 1.70 0.63
CA ILE A 258 11.12 3.05 0.67
C ILE A 258 9.63 3.06 1.06
N GLY A 259 9.11 2.00 1.69
CA GLY A 259 7.74 1.92 2.20
C GLY A 259 6.69 1.36 1.20
N GLU A 260 7.05 1.19 -0.06
CA GLU A 260 6.19 0.79 -1.18
C GLU A 260 5.73 -0.67 -1.05
N ARG A 261 6.68 -1.61 -0.97
CA ARG A 261 6.39 -3.04 -0.81
C ARG A 261 5.79 -3.37 0.56
N SER A 262 6.21 -2.66 1.61
CA SER A 262 5.70 -2.88 2.97
C SER A 262 4.29 -2.35 3.17
N SER A 263 3.83 -1.40 2.34
CA SER A 263 2.42 -0.99 2.30
C SER A 263 1.50 -2.11 1.83
N HIS A 264 1.93 -2.91 0.84
CA HIS A 264 1.19 -4.09 0.37
C HIS A 264 1.06 -5.13 1.50
N THR A 265 2.14 -5.44 2.21
CA THR A 265 2.06 -6.36 3.36
C THR A 265 1.28 -5.74 4.53
N TRP A 266 1.38 -4.43 4.77
CA TRP A 266 0.54 -3.74 5.74
C TRP A 266 -0.95 -3.91 5.41
N PHE A 267 -1.35 -3.76 4.15
CA PHE A 267 -2.73 -3.98 3.71
C PHE A 267 -3.20 -5.42 3.99
N VAL A 268 -2.34 -6.40 3.67
CA VAL A 268 -2.61 -7.82 3.91
C VAL A 268 -2.84 -8.10 5.40
N LEU A 269 -1.92 -7.66 6.26
CA LEU A 269 -2.01 -7.89 7.71
C LEU A 269 -3.23 -7.16 8.31
N THR A 270 -3.45 -5.91 7.92
CA THR A 270 -4.50 -5.05 8.49
C THR A 270 -5.89 -5.49 8.03
N TYR A 271 -6.11 -5.61 6.71
CA TYR A 271 -7.46 -5.76 6.17
C TYR A 271 -7.81 -7.21 5.81
N LEU A 272 -6.85 -8.01 5.34
CA LEU A 272 -7.15 -9.38 4.95
C LEU A 272 -7.12 -10.33 6.14
N LEU A 273 -6.17 -10.10 7.06
CA LEU A 273 -6.00 -10.90 8.28
C LEU A 273 -6.61 -10.26 9.55
N GLY A 274 -6.86 -8.94 9.55
CA GLY A 274 -7.56 -8.27 10.65
C GLY A 274 -6.68 -7.92 11.85
N LEU A 275 -5.37 -7.70 11.65
CA LEU A 275 -4.49 -7.25 12.71
C LEU A 275 -4.71 -5.76 12.98
N GLU A 276 -5.01 -5.41 14.22
CA GLU A 276 -5.36 -4.02 14.58
C GLU A 276 -4.13 -3.11 14.75
N LYS A 277 -2.95 -3.68 15.03
CA LYS A 277 -1.72 -2.94 15.35
C LYS A 277 -0.63 -3.22 14.32
N VAL A 278 -0.80 -2.67 13.13
CA VAL A 278 0.19 -2.80 12.05
C VAL A 278 0.63 -1.42 11.60
N ARG A 279 1.93 -1.14 11.69
CA ARG A 279 2.54 0.11 11.25
C ARG A 279 3.52 -0.13 10.10
N ASN A 280 3.48 0.74 9.09
CA ASN A 280 4.47 0.77 8.01
C ASN A 280 5.61 1.70 8.41
N TYR A 281 6.85 1.20 8.42
CA TYR A 281 8.05 2.02 8.56
C TYR A 281 8.54 2.42 7.16
N ASP A 282 8.06 3.56 6.67
CA ASP A 282 8.32 4.07 5.32
C ASP A 282 9.76 4.55 5.10
N GLY A 283 10.41 5.03 6.17
CA GLY A 283 11.84 5.33 6.18
C GLY A 283 12.67 4.12 5.71
N SER A 284 12.26 2.93 6.15
CA SER A 284 12.68 1.63 5.63
C SER A 284 14.22 1.46 5.55
N TRP A 285 14.72 0.59 4.67
CA TRP A 285 16.15 0.31 4.57
C TRP A 285 16.99 1.48 4.04
N THR A 286 16.40 2.39 3.26
CA THR A 286 17.11 3.60 2.79
C THR A 286 17.45 4.56 3.93
N GLU A 287 16.60 4.65 4.96
CA GLU A 287 16.95 5.37 6.19
C GLU A 287 17.85 4.52 7.09
N TRP A 288 17.42 3.29 7.42
CA TRP A 288 18.13 2.45 8.40
C TRP A 288 19.55 2.08 7.97
N GLY A 289 19.73 1.66 6.71
CA GLY A 289 21.02 1.27 6.15
C GLY A 289 22.02 2.42 5.96
N ASN A 290 21.59 3.66 6.16
CA ASN A 290 22.40 4.87 6.11
C ASN A 290 22.55 5.56 7.47
N ALA A 291 21.75 5.19 8.47
CA ALA A 291 21.80 5.77 9.80
C ALA A 291 23.08 5.36 10.54
N VAL A 292 23.70 6.33 11.22
CA VAL A 292 24.93 6.10 11.98
C VAL A 292 24.60 5.32 13.26
N ARG A 293 25.28 4.17 13.45
CA ARG A 293 25.26 3.36 14.68
C ARG A 293 23.90 2.72 15.04
N VAL A 294 23.00 2.52 14.07
CA VAL A 294 21.86 1.61 14.27
C VAL A 294 22.30 0.14 14.16
N PRO A 295 21.65 -0.80 14.85
CA PRO A 295 22.04 -2.20 14.80
C PRO A 295 21.58 -2.87 13.50
N ILE A 296 22.43 -3.74 12.95
CA ILE A 296 22.20 -4.48 11.70
C ILE A 296 22.66 -5.94 11.90
N VAL A 297 21.88 -6.88 11.40
CA VAL A 297 22.24 -8.30 11.29
C VAL A 297 22.41 -8.66 9.81
N THR A 298 23.37 -9.53 9.50
CA THR A 298 23.58 -10.08 8.15
C THR A 298 23.41 -11.60 8.17
N GLY A 299 23.14 -12.18 7.00
CA GLY A 299 22.90 -13.61 6.85
C GLY A 299 21.42 -13.99 7.00
N PRO A 300 21.10 -15.29 6.97
CA PRO A 300 19.71 -15.77 6.89
C PRO A 300 18.98 -15.79 8.23
N GLU A 301 19.70 -15.77 9.35
CA GLU A 301 19.12 -15.80 10.69
C GLU A 301 18.58 -14.43 11.11
N ARG A 302 17.45 -14.39 11.85
CA ARG A 302 16.85 -13.13 12.34
C ARG A 302 17.78 -12.33 13.26
N GLY A 303 18.68 -13.02 13.96
CA GLY A 303 19.51 -12.44 15.02
C GLY A 303 18.69 -12.01 16.24
N SER A 304 19.37 -11.41 17.22
CA SER A 304 18.75 -10.91 18.46
C SER A 304 18.96 -9.41 18.59
N ALA A 305 18.02 -8.74 19.26
CA ALA A 305 18.18 -7.34 19.60
C ALA A 305 19.43 -7.17 20.48
N PRO A 306 20.26 -6.13 20.25
CA PRO A 306 21.41 -5.87 21.09
C PRO A 306 20.97 -5.64 22.54
N THR A 307 21.68 -6.27 23.47
CA THR A 307 21.48 -6.01 24.90
C THR A 307 21.90 -4.57 25.18
N ARG A 308 21.01 -3.78 25.78
CA ARG A 308 21.31 -2.39 26.21
C ARG A 308 22.30 -2.39 27.38
#